data_AF-A0A955QN38-F1
#
_entry.id   AF-A0A955QN38-F1
#
_cell.length_a   1.000
_cell.length_b   1.000
_cell.length_c   1.000
_cell.angle_alpha   90.00
_cell.angle_beta   90.00
_cell.angle_gamma   90.00
#
_symmetry.space_group_name_H-M   'P 1'
#
loop_
_entity.id
_entity.type
_entity.pdbx_description
1 polymer ?
#
loop_
_entity_poly.entity_id
_entity_poly.type
_entity_poly.pdbx_seq_one_letter_code
_entity_poly.pdbx_strand_id
1 'polypeptide(L)'
;MDDIILRCARRHLKDEKNIKYVEKEIVKRTHGFDYPNFRQMLVKLLGLINVEKIEKKVKRKLPVSLEDLLGPLKKARDSEAHTHINKGVTRHINAPSVTFGQFPGIYKGLVEFDSVIIKTKF
;
A
#
# COMPACT_ATOMS: atom_id res chain seq x y z
N MET A 1 27.75 -0.74 0.83
CA MET A 1 26.68 -1.76 0.93
C MET A 1 25.38 -1.20 0.36
N ASP A 2 25.07 0.06 0.68
CA ASP A 2 23.95 0.85 0.19
C ASP A 2 23.79 0.85 -1.33
N ASP A 3 24.89 1.06 -2.07
CA ASP A 3 24.89 0.99 -3.53
C ASP A 3 24.40 -0.34 -4.10
N ILE A 4 24.65 -1.46 -3.40
CA ILE A 4 24.15 -2.78 -3.83
C ILE A 4 22.62 -2.81 -3.73
N ILE A 5 22.07 -2.28 -2.63
CA ILE A 5 20.63 -2.15 -2.42
C ILE A 5 20.01 -1.25 -3.49
N LEU A 6 20.59 -0.06 -3.73
CA LEU A 6 20.09 0.90 -4.71
C LEU A 6 20.12 0.36 -6.15
N ARG A 7 21.22 -0.29 -6.55
CA ARG A 7 21.30 -0.93 -7.88
C ARG A 7 20.26 -2.04 -8.03
N CYS A 8 20.08 -2.87 -7.00
CA CYS A 8 19.07 -3.93 -7.02
C CYS A 8 17.65 -3.35 -7.10
N ALA A 9 17.35 -2.31 -6.31
CA ALA A 9 16.08 -1.61 -6.33
C ALA A 9 15.75 -1.07 -7.73
N ARG A 10 16.66 -0.32 -8.35
CA ARG A 10 16.47 0.23 -9.71
C ARG A 10 16.32 -0.83 -10.80
N ARG A 11 16.86 -2.03 -10.59
CA ARG A 11 16.75 -3.15 -11.54
C ARG A 11 15.38 -3.85 -11.46
N HIS A 12 14.78 -3.92 -10.27
CA HIS A 12 13.61 -4.76 -10.03
C HIS A 12 12.30 -3.99 -9.78
N LEU A 13 12.38 -2.80 -9.17
CA LEU A 13 11.23 -1.92 -8.96
C LEU A 13 10.96 -1.13 -10.24
N LYS A 14 9.69 -1.03 -10.63
CA LYS A 14 9.23 -0.27 -11.79
C LYS A 14 8.50 1.00 -11.37
N ASP A 15 7.92 1.02 -10.17
CA ASP A 15 7.29 2.23 -9.63
C ASP A 15 8.35 3.19 -9.07
N GLU A 16 8.37 4.41 -9.61
CA GLU A 16 9.27 5.47 -9.17
C GLU A 16 9.05 5.84 -7.69
N LYS A 17 7.80 5.73 -7.19
CA LYS A 17 7.49 5.97 -5.77
C LYS A 17 8.20 4.97 -4.87
N ASN A 18 8.24 3.71 -5.29
CA ASN A 18 8.92 2.65 -4.54
C ASN A 18 10.43 2.86 -4.55
N ILE A 19 11.01 3.26 -5.70
CA ILE A 19 12.45 3.59 -5.78
C ILE A 19 12.79 4.75 -4.83
N LYS A 20 12.00 5.83 -4.85
CA LYS A 20 12.17 6.97 -3.93
C LYS A 20 12.02 6.57 -2.47
N TYR A 21 11.11 5.63 -2.16
CA TYR A 21 10.96 5.09 -0.83
C TYR A 21 12.21 4.32 -0.37
N VAL A 22 12.81 3.50 -1.25
CA VAL A 22 14.07 2.81 -0.93
C VAL A 22 15.17 3.83 -0.61
N GLU A 23 15.32 4.86 -1.44
CA GLU A 23 16.35 5.90 -1.27
C GLU A 23 16.19 6.72 0.02
N LYS A 24 14.96 6.99 0.46
CA LYS A 24 14.70 7.83 1.65
C LYS A 24 14.60 7.04 2.95
N GLU A 25 13.91 5.91 2.93
CA GLU A 25 13.47 5.22 4.14
C GLU A 25 14.23 3.92 4.42
N ILE A 26 14.70 3.22 3.38
CA ILE A 26 15.47 1.97 3.53
C ILE A 26 16.95 2.27 3.63
N VAL A 27 17.48 2.98 2.64
CA VAL A 27 18.88 3.42 2.59
C VAL A 27 18.97 4.76 3.32
N LYS A 28 18.85 4.72 4.65
CA LYS A 28 19.14 5.89 5.47
C LYS A 28 20.65 6.18 5.42
N ARG A 29 21.07 7.38 5.82
CA ARG A 29 22.47 7.69 6.12
C ARG A 29 22.94 6.81 7.28
N THR A 30 23.35 5.60 6.97
CA THR A 30 23.97 4.70 7.94
C THR A 30 25.47 4.99 7.95
N HIS A 31 26.02 5.16 9.14
CA HIS A 31 27.45 5.37 9.31
C HIS A 31 28.08 4.02 9.69
N GLY A 32 28.88 3.46 8.77
CA GLY A 32 29.66 2.22 9.00
C GLY A 32 29.22 1.01 8.17
N PHE A 33 30.14 0.06 8.00
CA PHE A 33 29.94 -1.19 7.25
C PHE A 33 29.34 -2.29 8.16
N ASP A 34 28.12 -2.06 8.64
CA ASP A 34 27.45 -2.95 9.58
C ASP A 34 26.52 -3.97 8.88
N TYR A 35 26.78 -5.26 9.06
CA TYR A 35 26.05 -6.33 8.38
C TYR A 35 24.59 -6.49 8.84
N PRO A 36 24.24 -6.44 10.14
CA PRO A 36 22.85 -6.40 10.61
C PRO A 36 22.01 -5.32 9.92
N ASN A 37 22.54 -4.09 9.78
CA ASN A 37 21.86 -3.02 9.06
C ASN A 37 21.66 -3.37 7.58
N PHE A 38 22.69 -3.90 6.92
CA PHE A 38 22.58 -4.36 5.54
C PHE A 38 21.54 -5.46 5.35
N ARG A 39 21.47 -6.44 6.27
CA ARG A 39 20.46 -7.49 6.26
C ARG A 39 19.05 -6.91 6.37
N GLN A 40 18.83 -5.94 7.26
CA GLN A 40 17.51 -5.29 7.38
C GLN A 40 17.13 -4.55 6.09
N MET A 41 18.08 -3.88 5.44
CA MET A 41 17.86 -3.24 4.14
C MET A 41 17.46 -4.27 3.07
N LEU A 42 18.14 -5.42 3.02
CA LEU A 42 17.79 -6.52 2.11
C LEU A 42 16.38 -7.05 2.34
N VAL A 43 16.00 -7.33 3.59
CA VAL A 43 14.66 -7.83 3.92
C VAL A 43 13.59 -6.84 3.46
N LYS A 44 13.77 -5.55 3.76
CA LYS A 44 12.82 -4.50 3.34
C LYS A 44 12.74 -4.37 1.82
N LEU A 45 13.89 -4.40 1.12
CA LEU A 45 13.92 -4.31 -0.33
C LEU A 45 13.22 -5.50 -1.00
N LEU A 46 13.54 -6.74 -0.56
CA LEU A 46 12.93 -7.95 -1.11
C LEU A 46 11.41 -7.97 -0.87
N GLY A 47 10.98 -7.56 0.33
CA GLY A 47 9.57 -7.38 0.65
C GLY A 47 8.89 -6.41 -0.32
N LEU A 48 9.48 -5.23 -0.55
CA LEU A 48 8.92 -4.21 -1.43
C LEU A 48 8.82 -4.68 -2.89
N ILE A 49 9.87 -5.34 -3.41
CA ILE A 49 9.85 -5.91 -4.77
C ILE A 49 8.71 -6.92 -4.92
N ASN A 50 8.48 -7.73 -3.89
CA ASN A 50 7.45 -8.75 -3.89
C ASN A 50 6.04 -8.15 -3.80
N VAL A 51 5.85 -7.12 -2.97
CA VAL A 51 4.58 -6.37 -2.89
C VAL A 51 4.24 -5.76 -4.24
N GLU A 52 5.18 -5.07 -4.90
CA GLU A 52 4.92 -4.44 -6.20
C GLU A 52 4.51 -5.47 -7.28
N LYS A 53 5.12 -6.67 -7.26
CA LYS A 53 4.72 -7.78 -8.13
C LYS A 53 3.30 -8.27 -7.84
N ILE A 54 2.93 -8.39 -6.57
CA ILE A 54 1.58 -8.81 -6.14
C ILE A 54 0.56 -7.78 -6.60
N GLU A 55 0.76 -6.50 -6.27
CA GLU A 55 -0.14 -5.40 -6.61
C GLU A 55 -0.34 -5.32 -8.13
N LYS A 56 0.73 -5.49 -8.91
CA LYS A 56 0.63 -5.51 -10.37
C LYS A 56 -0.21 -6.68 -10.90
N LYS A 57 -0.13 -7.86 -10.28
CA LYS A 57 -0.96 -9.02 -10.65
C LYS A 57 -2.42 -8.79 -10.28
N VAL A 58 -2.68 -8.23 -9.11
CA VAL A 58 -4.04 -7.94 -8.64
C VAL A 58 -4.70 -6.85 -9.49
N LYS A 59 -3.98 -5.76 -9.77
CA LYS A 59 -4.48 -4.65 -10.61
C LYS A 59 -4.89 -5.09 -12.01
N ARG A 60 -4.28 -6.14 -12.56
CA ARG A 60 -4.67 -6.72 -13.85
C ARG A 60 -5.98 -7.50 -13.82
N LYS A 61 -6.42 -7.95 -12.64
CA LYS A 61 -7.59 -8.81 -12.45
C LYS A 61 -8.81 -8.08 -11.93
N LEU A 62 -8.63 -6.87 -11.42
CA LEU A 62 -9.70 -6.02 -10.91
C LEU A 62 -10.03 -4.92 -11.92
N PRO A 63 -11.31 -4.68 -12.22
CA PRO A 63 -11.73 -3.61 -13.12
C PRO A 63 -11.61 -2.21 -12.49
N VAL A 64 -11.62 -2.14 -11.16
CA VAL A 64 -11.50 -0.92 -10.36
C VAL A 64 -10.43 -1.16 -9.30
N SER A 65 -9.58 -0.18 -9.03
CA SER A 65 -8.53 -0.34 -8.03
C SER A 65 -9.12 -0.40 -6.63
N LEU A 66 -8.48 -1.13 -5.72
CA LEU A 66 -8.89 -1.17 -4.32
C LEU A 66 -8.78 0.23 -3.68
N GLU A 67 -7.82 1.05 -4.12
CA GLU A 67 -7.64 2.44 -3.68
C GLU A 67 -8.87 3.30 -3.99
N ASP A 68 -9.44 3.17 -5.19
CA ASP A 68 -10.64 3.89 -5.60
C ASP A 68 -11.87 3.48 -4.78
N LEU A 69 -11.94 2.20 -4.39
CA LEU A 69 -13.04 1.67 -3.56
C LEU A 69 -12.91 2.08 -2.09
N LEU A 70 -11.69 2.11 -1.55
CA LEU A 70 -11.43 2.40 -0.14
C LEU A 70 -11.32 3.90 0.16
N GLY A 71 -10.91 4.72 -0.81
CA GLY A 71 -10.75 6.16 -0.66
C GLY A 71 -12.00 6.88 -0.15
N PRO A 72 -13.19 6.66 -0.75
CA PRO A 72 -14.45 7.24 -0.29
C PRO A 72 -14.82 6.81 1.13
N LEU A 73 -14.62 5.54 1.48
CA LEU A 73 -14.89 5.01 2.81
C LEU A 73 -14.03 5.67 3.88
N LYS A 74 -12.72 5.84 3.59
CA LYS A 74 -11.81 6.55 4.49
C LYS A 74 -12.24 8.01 4.67
N LYS A 75 -12.58 8.72 3.59
CA LYS A 75 -13.03 10.12 3.67
C LYS A 75 -14.30 10.27 4.52
N ALA A 76 -15.28 9.37 4.32
CA ALA A 76 -16.51 9.36 5.11
C ALA A 76 -16.21 9.12 6.59
N ARG A 77 -15.37 8.13 6.92
CA ARG A 77 -14.93 7.85 8.29
C ARG A 77 -14.22 9.06 8.92
N ASP A 78 -13.28 9.66 8.20
CA ASP A 78 -12.46 10.76 8.73
C ASP A 78 -13.32 12.01 9.00
N SER A 79 -14.32 12.29 8.15
CA SER A 79 -15.30 13.36 8.35
C SER A 79 -16.13 13.17 9.63
N GLU A 80 -16.49 11.92 9.97
CA GLU A 80 -17.24 11.63 11.20
C GLU A 80 -16.38 11.64 12.46
N ALA A 81 -15.09 11.29 12.34
CA ALA A 81 -14.16 11.19 13.47
C ALA A 81 -13.65 12.56 13.96
N HIS A 82 -13.56 13.56 13.10
CA HIS A 82 -13.10 14.91 13.48
C HIS A 82 -14.26 15.75 14.04
N THR A 83 -14.64 15.49 15.30
CA THR A 83 -15.85 15.98 15.99
C THR A 83 -15.75 17.37 16.62
N HIS A 84 -15.01 18.33 16.06
CA HIS A 84 -15.17 19.73 16.48
C HIS A 84 -16.43 20.28 15.79
N ILE A 85 -17.59 20.01 16.39
CA ILE A 85 -18.90 20.38 15.85
C ILE A 85 -19.02 21.92 15.85
N ASN A 86 -19.12 22.51 14.66
CA ASN A 86 -19.70 23.84 14.52
C ASN A 86 -21.15 23.79 15.00
N LYS A 87 -21.47 24.53 16.07
CA LYS A 87 -22.81 24.56 16.68
C LYS A 87 -23.88 24.91 15.63
N GLY A 88 -24.90 24.06 15.48
CA GLY A 88 -26.13 24.37 14.72
C GLY A 88 -26.32 23.71 13.35
N VAL A 89 -25.46 22.77 12.94
CA VAL A 89 -25.59 22.09 11.62
C VAL A 89 -25.99 20.62 11.79
N THR A 90 -27.06 20.20 11.11
CA THR A 90 -27.49 18.79 10.99
C THR A 90 -26.49 18.01 10.13
N ARG A 91 -25.97 16.88 10.64
CA ARG A 91 -25.06 16.02 9.87
C ARG A 91 -25.81 15.17 8.85
N HIS A 92 -25.24 15.06 7.65
CA HIS A 92 -25.63 14.07 6.66
C HIS A 92 -24.63 12.91 6.68
N ILE A 93 -25.04 11.79 7.26
CA ILE A 93 -24.29 10.54 7.21
C ILE A 93 -24.71 9.72 5.98
N ASN A 94 -23.77 8.96 5.41
CA ASN A 94 -24.08 8.03 4.33
C ASN A 94 -25.09 6.99 4.82
N ALA A 95 -26.10 6.73 3.99
CA ALA A 95 -27.03 5.64 4.25
C ALA A 95 -26.28 4.29 4.22
N PRO A 96 -26.70 3.29 5.04
CA PRO A 96 -26.07 1.97 5.04
C PRO A 96 -26.02 1.30 3.66
N SER A 97 -27.01 1.57 2.80
CA SER A 97 -27.08 1.07 1.43
C SER A 97 -25.86 1.46 0.57
N VAL A 98 -25.27 2.63 0.82
CA VAL A 98 -24.07 3.10 0.11
C VAL A 98 -22.88 2.21 0.46
N THR A 99 -22.68 1.92 1.74
CA THR A 99 -21.60 1.03 2.21
C THR A 99 -21.82 -0.40 1.73
N PHE A 100 -23.07 -0.90 1.77
CA PHE A 100 -23.41 -2.22 1.24
C PHE A 100 -23.16 -2.31 -0.27
N GLY A 101 -23.44 -1.26 -1.04
CA GLY A 101 -23.17 -1.23 -2.48
C GLY A 101 -21.67 -1.33 -2.82
N GLN A 102 -20.80 -0.84 -1.95
CA GLN A 102 -19.33 -0.88 -2.15
C GLN A 102 -18.70 -2.21 -1.70
N PHE A 103 -19.35 -2.93 -0.79
CA PHE A 103 -18.81 -4.15 -0.19
C PHE A 103 -18.41 -5.24 -1.21
N PRO A 104 -19.22 -5.58 -2.24
CA PRO A 104 -18.86 -6.63 -3.19
C PRO A 104 -17.53 -6.37 -3.92
N GLY A 105 -17.28 -5.12 -4.30
CA GLY A 105 -16.04 -4.73 -4.97
C GLY A 105 -14.83 -4.86 -4.05
N ILE A 106 -14.96 -4.42 -2.80
CA ILE A 106 -13.91 -4.49 -1.79
C ILE A 106 -13.60 -5.94 -1.45
N TYR A 107 -14.62 -6.74 -1.16
CA TYR A 107 -14.48 -8.15 -0.84
C TYR A 107 -13.78 -8.90 -1.97
N LYS A 108 -14.22 -8.71 -3.22
CA LYS A 108 -13.57 -9.29 -4.39
C LYS A 108 -12.10 -8.89 -4.48
N GLY A 109 -11.78 -7.62 -4.26
CA GLY A 109 -10.42 -7.13 -4.28
C GLY A 109 -9.53 -7.79 -3.22
N LEU A 110 -10.02 -7.94 -1.99
CA LEU A 110 -9.30 -8.59 -0.89
C LEU A 110 -9.06 -10.08 -1.16
N VAL A 111 -10.08 -10.80 -1.65
CA VAL A 111 -9.95 -12.22 -2.03
C VAL A 111 -8.91 -12.40 -3.15
N GLU A 112 -8.83 -11.46 -4.10
CA GLU A 112 -7.83 -11.54 -5.16
C GLU A 112 -6.42 -11.29 -4.64
N PHE A 113 -6.24 -10.36 -3.69
CA PHE A 113 -4.96 -10.18 -3.01
C PHE A 113 -4.52 -11.47 -2.31
N ASP A 114 -5.41 -12.08 -1.52
CA ASP A 114 -5.13 -13.33 -0.80
C ASP A 114 -4.74 -14.46 -1.77
N SER A 115 -5.55 -14.66 -2.82
CA SER A 115 -5.30 -15.64 -3.88
C SER A 115 -3.94 -15.43 -4.57
N VAL A 116 -3.54 -14.19 -4.85
CA VAL A 116 -2.24 -13.89 -5.47
C VAL A 116 -1.10 -14.11 -4.50
N ILE A 117 -1.26 -13.75 -3.22
CA ILE A 117 -0.24 -13.98 -2.19
C ILE A 117 0.05 -15.47 -2.06
N ILE A 118 -0.99 -16.30 -1.90
CA ILE A 118 -0.85 -17.76 -1.76
C ILE A 118 -0.17 -18.39 -2.98
N LYS A 119 -0.50 -17.91 -4.19
CA LYS A 119 0.04 -18.46 -5.45
C LYS A 119 1.43 -17.94 -5.80
N THR A 120 1.88 -16.86 -5.17
CA THR A 120 3.18 -16.28 -5.51
C THR A 120 4.29 -17.06 -4.79
N LYS A 121 5.04 -17.84 -5.57
CA LYS A 121 6.30 -18.43 -5.11
C LYS A 121 7.39 -17.35 -5.21
N PHE A 122 8.12 -17.16 -4.11
CA PHE A 122 9.21 -16.17 -3.99
C PHE A 122 10.57 -16.80 -4.24
#